data_AF-A0A9P5KTS3-F1
#
_entry.id   AF-A0A9P5KTS3-F1
#
_cell.length_a   1.000
_cell.length_b   1.000
_cell.length_c   1.000
_cell.angle_alpha   90.00
_cell.angle_beta   90.00
_cell.angle_gamma   90.00
#
_symmetry.space_group_name_H-M   'P 1'
#
loop_
_entity.id
_entity.type
_entity.pdbx_description
1 polymer ?
#
loop_
_entity_poly.entity_id
_entity_poly.type
_entity_poly.pdbx_seq_one_letter_code
_entity_poly.pdbx_strand_id
1 'polypeptide(L)'
;MLRIGGTRLKTSALGTKTNLGRFVRPVAAAAASTTVTTRGLSCTGRALDAQGSPETQNSGSSKGPSRGSSSSVAVLLSALVASGLTFAGTKYYLDNNNTNTTSNNPAGQSINHTWTTPKYGGLAEFQQAYPELLEILGQDRVSTDKEDLERHGFNEWTPATIAVSGSTPIAIVYPTSTEEVSRIAKICHKYRLPMIGFSGGSSIEGNFSAPRGGICFDFNLMNKIIEVRPDDMDATVQPAVGWVELNRWLKSHDINLFFGVDPAPIAKIGGMVSTSCSGTNCVKYGPMRDHVVNMTVVLADGSIIKTRQRPRKSSAGYNLNHLFCGSEGTLGLITEITIKLQVAPENTKVAICPFPSVKNATDTAIQIIRAGVPLHCVELMDDVQMWAVNNSGYTSRKWSEEPTLFFKFSGTERGIQEQIEKAQEIAKKNDGTKFEFARDEKEGEQLWSARKEALWSSMALGPKNGKVYTTDVAVPMSKLAELILATKEDIKNSGVAYGSAIGHVGDGNFHATLIYNDTPEEEAAAKQVAKNVVYRGLQLDGTCSGEHGVGISKIDYLVSELGPDTIDLMHTIKLALDPYELLNPGKLFTKEAIETGRQRVLDGTSREYYPFPPKDNETNAATSTPETK
;
A
#
# COMPACT_ATOMS: atom_id res chain seq x y z
N MET A 1 51.34 -36.84 -14.25
CA MET A 1 52.39 -37.10 -15.25
C MET A 1 51.95 -36.52 -16.58
N LEU A 2 52.86 -35.79 -17.25
CA LEU A 2 52.88 -35.37 -18.65
C LEU A 2 51.91 -34.28 -19.18
N ARG A 3 52.53 -33.11 -19.37
CA ARG A 3 52.22 -31.99 -20.27
C ARG A 3 52.23 -32.41 -21.74
N ILE A 4 51.44 -31.72 -22.58
CA ILE A 4 51.76 -31.19 -23.94
C ILE A 4 50.74 -30.02 -24.16
N GLY A 5 51.05 -28.72 -24.35
CA GLY A 5 51.77 -28.03 -25.45
C GLY A 5 50.94 -28.10 -26.75
N GLY A 6 50.53 -27.07 -27.51
CA GLY A 6 50.71 -25.61 -27.54
C GLY A 6 50.30 -25.10 -28.95
N THR A 7 49.85 -23.83 -29.05
CA THR A 7 49.95 -22.89 -30.20
C THR A 7 49.19 -23.13 -31.53
N ARG A 8 48.20 -22.28 -31.87
CA ARG A 8 48.19 -21.08 -32.80
C ARG A 8 47.54 -21.43 -34.17
N LEU A 9 46.67 -20.66 -34.85
CA LEU A 9 46.61 -19.24 -35.21
C LEU A 9 45.21 -18.86 -35.79
N LYS A 10 44.80 -17.57 -35.62
CA LYS A 10 44.11 -16.60 -36.54
C LYS A 10 42.91 -17.05 -37.40
N THR A 11 41.79 -16.33 -37.59
CA THR A 11 41.49 -14.88 -37.66
C THR A 11 39.97 -14.67 -37.83
N SER A 12 39.43 -13.53 -37.33
CA SER A 12 38.23 -12.76 -37.77
C SER A 12 36.85 -13.48 -37.79
N ALA A 13 35.70 -12.93 -37.39
CA ALA A 13 35.23 -11.55 -37.37
C ALA A 13 34.03 -11.38 -36.41
N LEU A 14 33.72 -10.10 -36.17
CA LEU A 14 32.61 -9.45 -35.48
C LEU A 14 31.35 -10.28 -35.16
N GLY A 15 30.90 -10.14 -33.90
CA GLY A 15 29.53 -10.41 -33.45
C GLY A 15 29.34 -9.80 -32.06
N THR A 16 28.69 -8.64 -32.02
CA THR A 16 28.36 -7.83 -30.83
C THR A 16 27.64 -8.66 -29.76
N LYS A 17 28.26 -8.80 -28.58
CA LYS A 17 27.60 -9.25 -27.36
C LYS A 17 27.21 -8.04 -26.51
N THR A 18 25.92 -7.84 -26.34
CA THR A 18 25.31 -7.04 -25.28
C THR A 18 25.65 -7.70 -23.94
N ASN A 19 26.41 -6.99 -23.10
CA ASN A 19 26.76 -7.41 -21.75
C ASN A 19 25.56 -7.18 -20.82
N LEU A 20 25.07 -8.24 -20.18
CA LEU A 20 24.20 -8.13 -19.02
C LEU A 20 24.97 -7.45 -17.87
N GLY A 21 24.30 -6.46 -17.27
CA GLY A 21 24.81 -5.63 -16.18
C GLY A 21 25.18 -6.45 -14.94
N ARG A 22 26.42 -6.27 -14.51
CA ARG A 22 26.99 -6.81 -13.27
C ARG A 22 26.82 -5.74 -12.20
N PHE A 23 26.01 -6.01 -11.17
CA PHE A 23 25.84 -5.09 -10.04
C PHE A 23 27.15 -4.91 -9.26
N VAL A 24 27.46 -3.65 -8.98
CA VAL A 24 28.71 -3.16 -8.35
C VAL A 24 28.60 -3.27 -6.83
N ARG A 25 29.61 -3.88 -6.19
CA ARG A 25 29.87 -3.81 -4.74
C ARG A 25 30.59 -2.49 -4.41
N PRO A 26 30.27 -1.78 -3.30
CA PRO A 26 31.03 -0.59 -2.93
C PRO A 26 32.35 -0.98 -2.24
N VAL A 27 33.43 -0.35 -2.70
CA VAL A 27 34.77 -0.34 -2.10
C VAL A 27 34.88 0.86 -1.15
N ALA A 28 35.54 0.66 -0.02
CA ALA A 28 35.79 1.64 1.02
C ALA A 28 36.62 2.85 0.55
N ALA A 29 36.31 4.04 1.04
CA ALA A 29 37.15 5.23 0.90
C ALA A 29 37.19 6.05 2.20
N ALA A 30 38.37 6.65 2.41
CA ALA A 30 38.95 7.13 3.65
C ALA A 30 38.34 8.42 4.23
N ALA A 31 38.45 8.53 5.55
CA ALA A 31 38.10 9.69 6.35
C ALA A 31 39.12 10.84 6.22
N ALA A 32 38.61 12.08 6.12
CA ALA A 32 39.36 13.30 6.36
C ALA A 32 38.70 14.07 7.51
N SER A 33 39.52 14.37 8.52
CA SER A 33 39.18 15.06 9.76
C SER A 33 39.12 16.57 9.57
N THR A 34 38.11 17.23 10.14
CA THR A 34 38.17 18.68 10.38
C THR A 34 37.55 19.05 11.72
N THR A 35 38.31 19.82 12.47
CA THR A 35 38.19 20.12 13.90
C THR A 35 37.15 21.19 14.20
N VAL A 36 36.44 21.00 15.32
CA VAL A 36 35.50 21.93 15.97
C VAL A 36 36.23 23.13 16.56
N THR A 37 35.62 24.32 16.47
CA THR A 37 35.88 25.44 17.40
C THR A 37 34.60 25.86 18.10
N THR A 38 34.63 25.80 19.43
CA THR A 38 33.60 26.22 20.37
C THR A 38 33.79 27.69 20.74
N ARG A 39 32.68 28.43 20.90
CA ARG A 39 32.61 29.61 21.77
C ARG A 39 31.26 29.64 22.48
N GLY A 40 31.30 29.58 23.80
CA GLY A 40 30.17 29.85 24.69
C GLY A 40 30.14 31.31 25.15
N LEU A 41 29.05 31.66 25.84
CA LEU A 41 28.87 32.72 26.86
C LEU A 41 27.36 32.69 27.20
N SER A 42 26.95 32.05 28.29
CA SER A 42 26.81 32.54 29.68
C SER A 42 25.57 33.43 29.93
N CYS A 43 24.79 32.96 30.89
CA CYS A 43 23.54 33.47 31.46
C CYS A 43 23.62 34.85 32.12
N THR A 44 22.46 35.51 32.22
CA THR A 44 21.96 36.11 33.49
C THR A 44 20.44 36.19 33.45
N GLY A 45 19.77 35.75 34.51
CA GLY A 45 18.32 35.83 34.68
C GLY A 45 17.86 37.02 35.53
N ARG A 46 16.54 37.20 35.62
CA ARG A 46 15.83 37.72 36.80
C ARG A 46 14.33 37.51 36.65
N ALA A 47 13.72 36.95 37.69
CA ALA A 47 12.28 36.91 37.93
C ALA A 47 11.87 38.05 38.87
N LEU A 48 10.60 38.48 38.80
CA LEU A 48 9.63 38.52 39.92
C LEU A 48 8.35 39.30 39.54
N ASP A 49 7.24 38.56 39.54
CA ASP A 49 5.97 38.78 40.27
C ASP A 49 5.08 40.04 40.13
N ALA A 50 3.84 39.73 39.71
CA ALA A 50 2.57 39.86 40.45
C ALA A 50 1.62 41.07 40.27
N GLN A 51 0.41 40.69 39.82
CA GLN A 51 -0.94 41.08 40.28
C GLN A 51 -1.51 42.49 40.01
N GLY A 52 -2.78 42.49 39.54
CA GLY A 52 -3.75 43.56 39.81
C GLY A 52 -4.74 43.89 38.68
N SER A 53 -5.91 43.25 38.70
CA SER A 53 -7.21 43.84 38.26
C SER A 53 -7.99 44.18 39.55
N PRO A 54 -9.12 44.92 39.59
CA PRO A 54 -10.14 45.11 38.54
C PRO A 54 -10.86 46.50 38.56
N GLU A 55 -12.07 46.54 37.95
CA GLU A 55 -13.18 47.50 38.12
C GLU A 55 -13.17 48.81 37.30
N THR A 56 -14.30 49.42 36.91
CA THR A 56 -15.63 49.06 36.37
C THR A 56 -16.32 50.39 36.02
N GLN A 57 -17.38 50.33 35.22
CA GLN A 57 -18.57 51.21 35.20
C GLN A 57 -18.64 52.53 34.39
N ASN A 58 -19.74 52.57 33.61
CA ASN A 58 -20.73 53.65 33.41
C ASN A 58 -20.31 54.91 32.65
N SER A 59 -21.16 55.64 31.93
CA SER A 59 -22.55 55.56 31.45
C SER A 59 -22.81 56.95 30.82
N GLY A 60 -23.70 57.12 29.85
CA GLY A 60 -24.15 58.49 29.54
C GLY A 60 -24.91 58.68 28.23
N SER A 61 -26.23 58.80 28.35
CA SER A 61 -27.19 59.01 27.28
C SER A 61 -27.50 60.49 26.97
N SER A 62 -27.90 60.72 25.72
CA SER A 62 -28.96 61.66 25.26
C SER A 62 -28.68 63.17 25.21
N LYS A 63 -28.91 63.78 24.03
CA LYS A 63 -30.08 64.64 23.68
C LYS A 63 -29.88 65.29 22.29
N GLY A 64 -30.91 65.22 21.43
CA GLY A 64 -31.11 66.19 20.33
C GLY A 64 -31.86 67.44 20.84
N PRO A 65 -32.48 68.31 20.01
CA PRO A 65 -32.66 68.26 18.54
C PRO A 65 -32.48 69.62 17.81
N SER A 66 -32.56 69.65 16.47
CA SER A 66 -33.18 70.78 15.73
C SER A 66 -33.55 70.41 14.29
N ARG A 67 -34.78 70.72 13.90
CA ARG A 67 -35.37 70.57 12.55
C ARG A 67 -34.91 71.70 11.62
N GLY A 68 -34.71 71.37 10.35
CA GLY A 68 -34.66 72.32 9.23
C GLY A 68 -35.11 71.61 7.95
N SER A 69 -36.18 72.10 7.34
CA SER A 69 -36.80 71.57 6.12
C SER A 69 -35.98 71.87 4.86
N SER A 70 -35.86 70.92 3.93
CA SER A 70 -36.18 71.14 2.50
C SER A 70 -35.79 69.94 1.60
N SER A 71 -36.54 69.84 0.52
CA SER A 71 -36.20 69.21 -0.77
C SER A 71 -36.58 67.74 -0.99
N SER A 72 -37.67 67.62 -1.75
CA SER A 72 -38.19 66.47 -2.50
C SER A 72 -37.23 65.92 -3.58
N VAL A 73 -35.96 66.34 -3.58
CA VAL A 73 -34.90 65.81 -4.46
C VAL A 73 -34.11 64.69 -3.77
N ALA A 74 -34.01 64.71 -2.45
CA ALA A 74 -33.32 63.67 -1.68
C ALA A 74 -34.03 62.31 -1.76
N VAL A 75 -35.38 62.30 -1.84
CA VAL A 75 -36.19 61.06 -1.87
C VAL A 75 -36.01 60.30 -3.19
N LEU A 76 -35.85 60.99 -4.32
CA LEU A 76 -35.62 60.38 -5.64
C LEU A 76 -34.19 59.85 -5.80
N LEU A 77 -33.18 60.53 -5.25
CA LEU A 77 -31.80 60.01 -5.23
C LEU A 77 -31.66 58.83 -4.27
N SER A 78 -32.31 58.84 -3.10
CA SER A 78 -32.31 57.67 -2.21
C SER A 78 -33.04 56.48 -2.81
N ALA A 79 -34.08 56.68 -3.61
CA ALA A 79 -34.77 55.60 -4.31
C ALA A 79 -33.91 55.00 -5.43
N LEU A 80 -33.18 55.82 -6.20
CA LEU A 80 -32.25 55.32 -7.25
C LEU A 80 -31.01 54.63 -6.66
N VAL A 81 -30.46 55.14 -5.56
CA VAL A 81 -29.33 54.50 -4.85
C VAL A 81 -29.79 53.21 -4.15
N ALA A 82 -30.98 53.19 -3.54
CA ALA A 82 -31.54 51.98 -2.95
C ALA A 82 -31.86 50.92 -4.02
N SER A 83 -32.37 51.33 -5.19
CA SER A 83 -32.61 50.46 -6.35
C SER A 83 -31.32 49.94 -6.96
N GLY A 84 -30.29 50.77 -7.06
CA GLY A 84 -28.96 50.39 -7.53
C GLY A 84 -28.25 49.44 -6.57
N LEU A 85 -28.39 49.64 -5.26
CA LEU A 85 -27.86 48.74 -4.22
C LEU A 85 -28.65 47.44 -4.13
N THR A 86 -29.97 47.44 -4.35
CA THR A 86 -30.73 46.20 -4.48
C THR A 86 -30.41 45.49 -5.78
N PHE A 87 -30.18 46.18 -6.90
CA PHE A 87 -29.83 45.53 -8.16
C PHE A 87 -28.39 45.00 -8.15
N ALA A 88 -27.45 45.74 -7.57
CA ALA A 88 -26.07 45.28 -7.37
C ALA A 88 -25.99 44.18 -6.31
N GLY A 89 -26.78 44.27 -5.24
CA GLY A 89 -26.89 43.22 -4.22
C GLY A 89 -27.59 41.97 -4.75
N THR A 90 -28.61 42.11 -5.59
CA THR A 90 -29.30 40.99 -6.25
C THR A 90 -28.44 40.40 -7.34
N LYS A 91 -27.67 41.20 -8.09
CA LYS A 91 -26.68 40.71 -9.05
C LYS A 91 -25.50 40.04 -8.36
N TYR A 92 -25.00 40.57 -7.25
CA TYR A 92 -23.99 39.91 -6.42
C TYR A 92 -24.54 38.61 -5.83
N TYR A 93 -25.77 38.61 -5.30
CA TYR A 93 -26.44 37.41 -4.78
C TYR A 93 -26.73 36.40 -5.88
N LEU A 94 -27.11 36.83 -7.08
CA LEU A 94 -27.34 35.97 -8.24
C LEU A 94 -26.03 35.49 -8.83
N ASP A 95 -24.98 36.29 -8.98
CA ASP A 95 -23.66 35.89 -9.49
C ASP A 95 -22.94 34.95 -8.50
N ASN A 96 -23.11 35.16 -7.18
CA ASN A 96 -22.56 34.27 -6.14
C ASN A 96 -23.42 33.01 -5.92
N ASN A 97 -24.67 32.98 -6.41
CA ASN A 97 -25.48 31.76 -6.52
C ASN A 97 -25.41 31.12 -7.93
N ASN A 98 -24.93 31.85 -8.95
CA ASN A 98 -24.66 31.37 -10.32
C ASN A 98 -23.23 30.90 -10.52
N THR A 99 -22.42 30.83 -9.45
CA THR A 99 -21.38 29.81 -9.41
C THR A 99 -22.07 28.45 -9.32
N ASN A 100 -22.56 28.00 -10.47
CA ASN A 100 -22.84 26.60 -10.77
C ASN A 100 -21.50 25.84 -10.73
N THR A 101 -20.88 25.76 -9.56
CA THR A 101 -20.26 24.50 -9.16
C THR A 101 -21.44 23.57 -8.95
N THR A 102 -21.63 22.65 -9.88
CA THR A 102 -22.56 21.53 -9.81
C THR A 102 -22.30 20.71 -8.55
N SER A 103 -22.78 21.20 -7.41
CA SER A 103 -23.00 20.42 -6.19
C SER A 103 -24.21 19.54 -6.49
N ASN A 104 -23.98 18.39 -7.13
CA ASN A 104 -25.00 17.39 -7.43
C ASN A 104 -25.53 16.66 -6.18
N ASN A 105 -25.28 17.16 -4.97
CA ASN A 105 -25.97 16.67 -3.80
C ASN A 105 -27.14 17.62 -3.49
N PRO A 106 -28.40 17.27 -3.83
CA PRO A 106 -29.52 18.01 -3.30
C PRO A 106 -29.42 17.95 -1.78
N ALA A 107 -29.67 19.06 -1.09
CA ALA A 107 -29.45 19.27 0.34
C ALA A 107 -30.27 18.36 1.30
N GLY A 108 -30.67 17.16 0.87
CA GLY A 108 -31.43 16.17 1.63
C GLY A 108 -30.82 14.77 1.74
N GLN A 109 -29.62 14.49 1.19
CA GLN A 109 -28.98 13.17 1.29
C GLN A 109 -27.50 13.25 1.70
N SER A 110 -27.07 12.32 2.56
CA SER A 110 -25.67 12.25 3.03
C SER A 110 -24.72 11.58 2.04
N ILE A 111 -25.25 10.74 1.13
CA ILE A 111 -24.49 9.97 0.14
C ILE A 111 -24.87 10.49 -1.24
N ASN A 112 -23.86 10.84 -2.04
CA ASN A 112 -24.06 11.18 -3.43
C ASN A 112 -24.07 9.90 -4.28
N HIS A 113 -25.22 9.53 -4.81
CA HIS A 113 -25.37 8.38 -5.71
C HIS A 113 -25.10 8.72 -7.19
N THR A 114 -24.82 9.98 -7.51
CA THR A 114 -24.65 10.47 -8.88
C THR A 114 -23.22 10.34 -9.37
N TRP A 115 -23.03 9.54 -10.43
CA TRP A 115 -21.73 9.35 -11.09
C TRP A 115 -21.65 10.09 -12.43
N THR A 116 -20.81 11.12 -12.47
CA THR A 116 -20.47 11.85 -13.70
C THR A 116 -19.15 11.34 -14.27
N THR A 117 -19.00 11.38 -15.59
CA THR A 117 -17.70 11.10 -16.22
C THR A 117 -16.82 12.35 -16.14
N PRO A 118 -15.66 12.31 -15.45
CA PRO A 118 -14.79 13.48 -15.34
C PRO A 118 -14.18 13.85 -16.69
N LYS A 119 -13.88 15.14 -16.87
CA LYS A 119 -13.18 15.66 -18.06
C LYS A 119 -11.77 16.09 -17.67
N TYR A 120 -10.79 15.33 -18.15
CA TYR A 120 -9.37 15.58 -17.92
C TYR A 120 -8.74 16.39 -19.04
N GLY A 121 -7.76 17.22 -18.70
CA GLY A 121 -6.83 17.81 -19.65
C GLY A 121 -5.92 16.74 -20.25
N GLY A 122 -5.62 16.88 -21.54
CA GLY A 122 -4.73 16.00 -22.28
C GLY A 122 -3.42 16.68 -22.66
N LEU A 123 -2.85 16.27 -23.79
CA LEU A 123 -1.57 16.78 -24.27
C LEU A 123 -1.59 18.30 -24.54
N ALA A 124 -2.72 18.84 -25.01
CA ALA A 124 -2.85 20.28 -25.29
C ALA A 124 -2.82 21.13 -24.01
N GLU A 125 -3.50 20.67 -22.96
CA GLU A 125 -3.44 21.31 -21.64
C GLU A 125 -2.06 21.15 -21.00
N PHE A 126 -1.42 19.99 -21.17
CA PHE A 126 -0.04 19.79 -20.72
C PHE A 126 0.93 20.75 -21.40
N GLN A 127 0.82 20.99 -22.71
CA GLN A 127 1.68 21.95 -23.42
C GLN A 127 1.58 23.37 -22.86
N GLN A 128 0.40 23.75 -22.36
CA GLN A 128 0.21 25.03 -21.67
C GLN A 128 0.77 25.03 -20.25
N ALA A 129 0.67 23.91 -19.54
CA ALA A 129 1.21 23.73 -18.19
C ALA A 129 2.75 23.60 -18.17
N TYR A 130 3.35 23.08 -19.23
CA TYR A 130 4.76 22.70 -19.28
C TYR A 130 5.74 23.84 -18.91
N PRO A 131 5.59 25.08 -19.42
CA PRO A 131 6.44 26.19 -18.99
C PRO A 131 6.34 26.51 -17.49
N GLU A 132 5.14 26.41 -16.89
CA GLU A 132 4.94 26.64 -15.45
C GLU A 132 5.61 25.52 -14.62
N LEU A 133 5.56 24.27 -15.11
CA LEU A 133 6.28 23.15 -14.48
C LEU A 133 7.80 23.36 -14.52
N LEU A 134 8.33 23.81 -15.66
CA LEU A 134 9.75 24.13 -15.83
C LEU A 134 10.20 25.29 -14.94
N GLU A 135 9.35 26.28 -14.70
CA GLU A 135 9.66 27.39 -13.78
C GLU A 135 9.85 26.90 -12.34
N ILE A 136 9.09 25.88 -11.92
CA ILE A 136 9.22 25.29 -10.58
C ILE A 136 10.44 24.37 -10.50
N LEU A 137 10.58 23.47 -11.48
CA LEU A 137 11.43 22.29 -11.36
C LEU A 137 12.77 22.43 -12.10
N GLY A 138 12.84 23.28 -13.12
CA GLY A 138 13.89 23.25 -14.12
C GLY A 138 13.73 22.10 -15.11
N GLN A 139 14.53 22.14 -16.19
CA GLN A 139 14.44 21.17 -17.30
C GLN A 139 14.72 19.73 -16.86
N ASP A 140 15.68 19.53 -15.96
CA ASP A 140 16.17 18.19 -15.60
C ASP A 140 15.21 17.39 -14.71
N ARG A 141 14.15 18.02 -14.19
CA ARG A 141 13.19 17.42 -13.26
C ARG A 141 11.77 17.32 -13.83
N VAL A 142 11.63 17.50 -15.14
CA VAL A 142 10.40 17.22 -15.90
C VAL A 142 10.75 16.33 -17.09
N SER A 143 10.28 15.08 -17.06
CA SER A 143 10.58 14.09 -18.09
C SER A 143 9.37 13.78 -18.95
N THR A 144 9.57 13.74 -20.27
CA THR A 144 8.62 13.22 -21.25
C THR A 144 9.27 12.11 -22.08
N ASP A 145 10.37 11.53 -21.57
CA ASP A 145 11.09 10.46 -22.26
C ASP A 145 10.27 9.17 -22.22
N LYS A 146 10.20 8.47 -23.36
CA LYS A 146 9.33 7.31 -23.51
C LYS A 146 9.65 6.19 -22.51
N GLU A 147 10.93 5.90 -22.25
CA GLU A 147 11.31 4.82 -21.33
C GLU A 147 10.94 5.18 -19.89
N ASP A 148 11.07 6.45 -19.54
CA ASP A 148 10.69 6.95 -18.22
C ASP A 148 9.17 6.91 -18.01
N LEU A 149 8.39 7.29 -19.03
CA LEU A 149 6.93 7.17 -19.00
C LEU A 149 6.46 5.71 -18.87
N GLU A 150 7.09 4.78 -19.60
CA GLU A 150 6.78 3.34 -19.52
C GLU A 150 7.07 2.78 -18.13
N ARG A 151 8.24 3.07 -17.56
CA ARG A 151 8.64 2.63 -16.21
C ARG A 151 7.70 3.14 -15.11
N HIS A 152 7.09 4.30 -15.30
CA HIS A 152 6.17 4.91 -14.34
C HIS A 152 4.69 4.64 -14.63
N GLY A 153 4.35 3.97 -15.74
CA GLY A 153 2.98 3.59 -16.08
C GLY A 153 2.70 2.09 -15.97
N PHE A 154 3.74 1.27 -16.02
CA PHE A 154 3.62 -0.17 -16.22
C PHE A 154 4.48 -1.01 -15.27
N ASN A 155 3.93 -2.16 -14.89
CA ASN A 155 4.59 -3.20 -14.11
C ASN A 155 4.14 -4.58 -14.63
N GLU A 156 5.10 -5.41 -15.06
CA GLU A 156 4.86 -6.78 -15.56
C GLU A 156 4.29 -7.76 -14.52
N TRP A 157 4.42 -7.43 -13.24
CA TRP A 157 3.90 -8.20 -12.11
C TRP A 157 2.43 -7.89 -11.81
N THR A 158 1.82 -6.93 -12.51
CA THR A 158 0.41 -6.56 -12.27
C THR A 158 -0.53 -7.56 -12.96
N PRO A 159 -1.43 -8.27 -12.27
CA PRO A 159 -2.30 -9.25 -12.92
C PRO A 159 -3.21 -8.67 -14.01
N ALA A 160 -3.54 -7.38 -13.92
CA ALA A 160 -4.28 -6.62 -14.95
C ALA A 160 -3.40 -6.09 -16.10
N THR A 161 -2.18 -6.63 -16.32
CA THR A 161 -1.18 -6.19 -17.32
C THR A 161 -1.78 -5.85 -18.69
N ILE A 162 -2.76 -6.61 -19.20
CA ILE A 162 -3.39 -6.37 -20.51
C ILE A 162 -4.26 -5.10 -20.51
N ALA A 163 -4.97 -4.81 -19.41
CA ALA A 163 -5.86 -3.64 -19.31
C ALA A 163 -5.10 -2.32 -19.17
N VAL A 164 -3.83 -2.36 -18.71
CA VAL A 164 -2.98 -1.19 -18.50
C VAL A 164 -1.87 -1.04 -19.54
N SER A 165 -1.71 -1.99 -20.46
CA SER A 165 -0.72 -1.90 -21.54
C SER A 165 -0.98 -0.64 -22.38
N GLY A 166 0.01 0.27 -22.45
CA GLY A 166 -0.09 1.58 -23.11
C GLY A 166 -0.63 2.72 -22.24
N SER A 167 -1.02 2.47 -21.00
CA SER A 167 -1.51 3.49 -20.05
C SER A 167 -0.35 4.22 -19.35
N THR A 168 0.32 5.11 -20.07
CA THR A 168 1.44 5.90 -19.56
C THR A 168 1.01 7.31 -19.13
N PRO A 169 1.70 7.92 -18.15
CA PRO A 169 1.55 9.34 -17.89
C PRO A 169 2.02 10.16 -19.11
N ILE A 170 1.62 11.43 -19.17
CA ILE A 170 2.07 12.40 -20.19
C ILE A 170 3.46 12.94 -19.84
N ALA A 171 3.75 13.11 -18.53
CA ALA A 171 5.04 13.56 -18.03
C ALA A 171 5.30 13.04 -16.61
N ILE A 172 6.58 12.94 -16.26
CA ILE A 172 7.05 12.68 -14.89
C ILE A 172 7.62 13.98 -14.32
N VAL A 173 7.29 14.29 -13.07
CA VAL A 173 7.87 15.41 -12.32
C VAL A 173 8.58 14.88 -11.07
N TYR A 174 9.73 15.46 -10.78
CA TYR A 174 10.61 15.04 -9.68
C TYR A 174 10.73 16.14 -8.61
N PRO A 175 9.71 16.33 -7.75
CA PRO A 175 9.76 17.31 -6.67
C PRO A 175 10.75 16.90 -5.57
N THR A 176 11.21 17.90 -4.82
CA THR A 176 12.18 17.76 -3.71
C THR A 176 11.63 18.25 -2.37
N SER A 177 10.44 18.87 -2.37
CA SER A 177 9.81 19.48 -1.20
C SER A 177 8.28 19.44 -1.30
N THR A 178 7.60 19.54 -0.15
CA THR A 178 6.14 19.65 -0.08
C THR A 178 5.61 20.88 -0.83
N GLU A 179 6.35 21.98 -0.79
CA GLU A 179 6.00 23.23 -1.49
C GLU A 179 6.01 23.06 -3.01
N GLU A 180 7.01 22.36 -3.57
CA GLU A 180 7.02 22.03 -5.00
C GLU A 180 5.82 21.16 -5.38
N VAL A 181 5.52 20.11 -4.58
CA VAL A 181 4.35 19.25 -4.81
C VAL A 181 3.04 20.06 -4.81
N SER A 182 2.88 20.98 -3.84
CA SER A 182 1.73 21.89 -3.77
C SER A 182 1.61 22.80 -5.00
N ARG A 183 2.72 23.39 -5.46
CA ARG A 183 2.71 24.28 -6.64
C ARG A 183 2.38 23.51 -7.92
N ILE A 184 2.93 22.31 -8.09
CA ILE A 184 2.62 21.45 -9.23
C ILE A 184 1.14 21.01 -9.19
N ALA A 185 0.63 20.61 -8.02
CA ALA A 185 -0.77 20.23 -7.86
C ALA A 185 -1.73 21.36 -8.25
N LYS A 186 -1.40 22.63 -7.93
CA LYS A 186 -2.18 23.80 -8.38
C LYS A 186 -2.20 23.94 -9.90
N ILE A 187 -1.08 23.69 -10.58
CA ILE A 187 -1.01 23.68 -12.05
C ILE A 187 -1.88 22.56 -12.59
N CYS A 188 -1.73 21.33 -12.08
CA CYS A 188 -2.56 20.20 -12.47
C CYS A 188 -4.05 20.48 -12.27
N HIS A 189 -4.43 21.11 -11.16
CA HIS A 189 -5.80 21.54 -10.88
C HIS A 189 -6.33 22.54 -11.90
N LYS A 190 -5.56 23.60 -12.18
CA LYS A 190 -5.88 24.64 -13.17
C LYS A 190 -6.14 24.06 -14.56
N TYR A 191 -5.30 23.12 -14.99
CA TYR A 191 -5.35 22.49 -16.31
C TYR A 191 -6.11 21.16 -16.35
N ARG A 192 -6.71 20.75 -15.22
CA ARG A 192 -7.41 19.47 -15.04
C ARG A 192 -6.58 18.24 -15.45
N LEU A 193 -5.27 18.30 -15.22
CA LEU A 193 -4.37 17.18 -15.48
C LEU A 193 -4.46 16.18 -14.32
N PRO A 194 -4.68 14.88 -14.58
CA PRO A 194 -4.59 13.85 -13.56
C PRO A 194 -3.23 13.84 -12.85
N MET A 195 -3.21 13.45 -11.59
CA MET A 195 -2.04 13.41 -10.72
C MET A 195 -1.87 12.01 -10.15
N ILE A 196 -0.75 11.36 -10.46
CA ILE A 196 -0.44 10.00 -10.03
C ILE A 196 0.77 10.06 -9.11
N GLY A 197 0.66 9.51 -7.90
CA GLY A 197 1.79 9.43 -6.98
C GLY A 197 2.66 8.22 -7.27
N PHE A 198 3.98 8.40 -7.30
CA PHE A 198 4.95 7.33 -7.47
C PHE A 198 6.06 7.42 -6.43
N SER A 199 6.41 6.29 -5.82
CA SER A 199 7.53 6.20 -4.87
C SER A 199 8.41 4.99 -5.17
N GLY A 200 8.05 3.81 -4.65
CA GLY A 200 8.85 2.59 -4.84
C GLY A 200 8.62 1.87 -6.17
N GLY A 201 7.50 2.13 -6.86
CA GLY A 201 7.11 1.42 -8.09
C GLY A 201 6.91 -0.10 -7.91
N SER A 202 6.72 -0.57 -6.68
CA SER A 202 6.73 -2.01 -6.35
C SER A 202 5.34 -2.62 -6.19
N SER A 203 4.25 -1.84 -6.28
CA SER A 203 2.89 -2.34 -6.11
C SER A 203 2.44 -3.16 -7.32
N ILE A 204 1.59 -4.15 -7.10
CA ILE A 204 1.21 -5.13 -8.13
C ILE A 204 -0.27 -5.09 -8.53
N GLU A 205 -1.03 -4.08 -8.11
CA GLU A 205 -2.45 -3.97 -8.48
C GLU A 205 -2.72 -2.81 -9.45
N GLY A 206 -1.67 -2.30 -10.10
CA GLY A 206 -1.76 -1.15 -11.01
C GLY A 206 -1.97 0.19 -10.30
N ASN A 207 -1.60 0.29 -9.02
CA ASN A 207 -1.87 1.46 -8.19
C ASN A 207 -1.23 2.75 -8.74
N PHE A 208 -0.04 2.64 -9.35
CA PHE A 208 0.67 3.78 -9.96
C PHE A 208 0.49 3.88 -11.49
N SER A 209 -0.30 3.00 -12.12
CA SER A 209 -0.55 3.08 -13.56
C SER A 209 -1.37 4.33 -13.92
N ALA A 210 -1.28 4.79 -15.17
CA ALA A 210 -1.93 6.03 -15.61
C ALA A 210 -2.97 5.79 -16.74
N PRO A 211 -4.09 5.09 -16.48
CA PRO A 211 -5.11 4.77 -17.49
C PRO A 211 -5.82 6.01 -18.07
N ARG A 212 -5.65 7.17 -17.44
CA ARG A 212 -6.20 8.45 -17.88
C ARG A 212 -5.12 9.47 -18.25
N GLY A 213 -3.86 9.04 -18.44
CA GLY A 213 -2.71 9.93 -18.67
C GLY A 213 -2.40 10.80 -17.44
N GLY A 214 -1.95 12.03 -17.67
CA GLY A 214 -1.68 13.03 -16.63
C GLY A 214 -0.22 13.11 -16.20
N ILE A 215 0.02 13.65 -15.01
CA ILE A 215 1.35 13.92 -14.45
C ILE A 215 1.64 12.92 -13.34
N CYS A 216 2.77 12.20 -13.48
CA CYS A 216 3.28 11.33 -12.44
C CYS A 216 4.25 12.08 -11.53
N PHE A 217 3.98 12.11 -10.23
CA PHE A 217 4.81 12.72 -9.20
C PHE A 217 5.74 11.65 -8.64
N ASP A 218 6.96 11.58 -9.16
CA ASP A 218 7.98 10.68 -8.63
C ASP A 218 8.69 11.33 -7.43
N PHE A 219 8.40 10.81 -6.24
CA PHE A 219 8.99 11.26 -4.98
C PHE A 219 10.44 10.80 -4.78
N ASN A 220 11.12 10.19 -5.76
CA ASN A 220 12.47 9.66 -5.62
C ASN A 220 13.50 10.66 -5.07
N LEU A 221 13.33 11.96 -5.29
CA LEU A 221 14.19 13.02 -4.74
C LEU A 221 13.76 13.53 -3.34
N MET A 222 12.62 13.05 -2.83
CA MET A 222 12.13 13.23 -1.46
C MET A 222 12.44 11.97 -0.64
N ASN A 223 13.72 11.71 -0.39
CA ASN A 223 14.25 10.48 0.22
C ASN A 223 14.98 10.71 1.55
N LYS A 224 14.69 11.81 2.25
CA LYS A 224 15.36 12.14 3.51
C LYS A 224 14.68 11.53 4.72
N ILE A 225 15.48 10.99 5.63
CA ILE A 225 15.11 10.82 7.04
C ILE A 225 15.21 12.22 7.66
N ILE A 226 14.07 12.85 7.94
CA ILE A 226 14.00 14.25 8.39
C ILE A 226 14.44 14.35 9.85
N GLU A 227 13.90 13.48 10.70
CA GLU A 227 14.21 13.50 12.12
C GLU A 227 13.92 12.15 12.76
N VAL A 228 14.78 11.71 13.68
CA VAL A 228 14.57 10.53 14.51
C VAL A 228 14.60 10.97 15.97
N ARG A 229 13.60 10.55 16.74
CA ARG A 229 13.45 10.85 18.17
C ARG A 229 13.45 9.53 18.96
N PRO A 230 14.63 9.05 19.40
CA PRO A 230 14.74 7.77 20.09
C PRO A 230 13.89 7.68 21.36
N ASP A 231 13.87 8.74 22.16
CA ASP A 231 13.12 8.78 23.44
C ASP A 231 11.60 8.67 23.24
N ASP A 232 11.10 9.20 22.12
CA ASP A 232 9.68 9.10 21.74
C ASP A 232 9.39 7.88 20.83
N MET A 233 10.45 7.18 20.44
CA MET A 233 10.47 6.06 19.48
C MET A 233 9.65 6.37 18.22
N ASP A 234 9.93 7.49 17.57
CA ASP A 234 9.32 7.86 16.29
C ASP A 234 10.37 8.45 15.32
N ALA A 235 10.02 8.45 14.03
CA ALA A 235 10.82 9.08 12.98
C ALA A 235 9.92 9.79 11.98
N THR A 236 10.32 10.99 11.53
CA THR A 236 9.73 11.68 10.38
C THR A 236 10.60 11.44 9.16
N VAL A 237 9.97 11.00 8.07
CA VAL A 237 10.63 10.58 6.82
C VAL A 237 9.88 11.12 5.61
N GLN A 238 10.60 11.34 4.52
CA GLN A 238 10.01 11.64 3.22
C GLN A 238 9.58 10.36 2.48
N PRO A 239 8.71 10.45 1.45
CA PRO A 239 7.99 9.31 0.90
C PRO A 239 8.88 8.27 0.21
N ALA A 240 10.07 8.66 -0.26
CA ALA A 240 10.98 7.77 -0.95
C ALA A 240 12.06 7.13 -0.06
N VAL A 241 11.96 7.28 1.27
CA VAL A 241 12.80 6.51 2.20
C VAL A 241 12.39 5.03 2.16
N GLY A 242 13.34 4.15 1.87
CA GLY A 242 13.13 2.70 1.94
C GLY A 242 13.10 2.21 3.39
N TRP A 243 12.22 1.27 3.72
CA TRP A 243 12.12 0.76 5.10
C TRP A 243 13.40 0.02 5.54
N VAL A 244 14.02 -0.73 4.62
CA VAL A 244 15.31 -1.40 4.87
C VAL A 244 16.43 -0.39 5.10
N GLU A 245 16.42 0.71 4.34
CA GLU A 245 17.38 1.80 4.48
C GLU A 245 17.24 2.50 5.83
N LEU A 246 16.01 2.82 6.25
CA LEU A 246 15.73 3.37 7.57
C LEU A 246 16.26 2.46 8.69
N ASN A 247 15.96 1.16 8.63
CA ASN A 247 16.44 0.22 9.65
C ASN A 247 17.98 0.11 9.67
N ARG A 248 18.62 0.14 8.49
CA ARG A 248 20.09 0.17 8.41
C ARG A 248 20.66 1.46 8.99
N TRP A 249 20.02 2.60 8.72
CA TRP A 249 20.41 3.90 9.24
C TRP A 249 20.28 3.96 10.76
N LEU A 250 19.17 3.48 11.34
CA LEU A 250 18.97 3.40 12.80
C LEU A 250 20.08 2.57 13.45
N LYS A 251 20.37 1.39 12.88
CA LYS A 251 21.44 0.50 13.36
C LYS A 251 22.83 1.16 13.26
N SER A 252 23.13 1.89 12.18
CA SER A 252 24.44 2.53 12.02
C SER A 252 24.67 3.73 12.93
N HIS A 253 23.62 4.24 13.58
CA HIS A 253 23.68 5.33 14.56
C HIS A 253 23.53 4.82 16.00
N ASP A 254 23.69 3.50 16.23
CA ASP A 254 23.56 2.85 17.54
C ASP A 254 22.22 3.12 18.23
N ILE A 255 21.16 3.37 17.45
CA ILE A 255 19.81 3.55 17.95
C ILE A 255 19.18 2.16 18.07
N ASN A 256 18.87 1.73 19.29
CA ASN A 256 18.26 0.43 19.58
C ASN A 256 16.76 0.37 19.24
N LEU A 257 16.39 0.88 18.06
CA LEU A 257 15.04 0.91 17.53
C LEU A 257 15.03 0.44 16.08
N PHE A 258 13.87 0.00 15.60
CA PHE A 258 13.64 -0.34 14.20
C PHE A 258 12.18 -0.08 13.80
N PHE A 259 11.93 0.07 12.52
CA PHE A 259 10.60 0.10 11.94
C PHE A 259 10.13 -1.32 11.61
N GLY A 260 8.96 -1.69 12.15
CA GLY A 260 8.53 -3.09 12.29
C GLY A 260 7.77 -3.70 11.11
N VAL A 261 7.31 -2.89 10.16
CA VAL A 261 6.59 -3.36 8.95
C VAL A 261 7.61 -3.74 7.89
N ASP A 262 7.54 -4.98 7.38
CA ASP A 262 8.55 -5.59 6.52
C ASP A 262 7.98 -6.21 5.23
N PRO A 263 7.42 -5.39 4.32
CA PRO A 263 7.01 -5.86 2.99
C PRO A 263 8.25 -6.15 2.13
N ALA A 264 8.08 -6.27 0.81
CA ALA A 264 9.17 -6.43 -0.14
C ALA A 264 10.33 -5.40 0.12
N PRO A 265 11.61 -5.82 0.04
CA PRO A 265 12.76 -4.96 0.39
C PRO A 265 12.89 -3.66 -0.40
N ILE A 266 12.28 -3.59 -1.60
CA ILE A 266 12.31 -2.42 -2.48
C ILE A 266 11.21 -1.38 -2.14
N ALA A 267 10.30 -1.73 -1.23
CA ALA A 267 9.19 -0.85 -0.86
C ALA A 267 9.69 0.41 -0.13
N LYS A 268 9.02 1.52 -0.42
CA LYS A 268 9.29 2.84 0.16
C LYS A 268 8.11 3.31 0.97
N ILE A 269 8.37 4.03 2.06
CA ILE A 269 7.40 4.29 3.12
C ILE A 269 6.16 5.05 2.62
N GLY A 270 6.29 5.96 1.65
CA GLY A 270 5.14 6.63 1.04
C GLY A 270 4.18 5.66 0.35
N GLY A 271 4.72 4.69 -0.39
CA GLY A 271 3.94 3.63 -1.03
C GLY A 271 3.30 2.71 0.00
N MET A 272 4.07 2.31 1.02
CA MET A 272 3.59 1.48 2.13
C MET A 272 2.36 2.11 2.82
N VAL A 273 2.41 3.41 3.13
CA VAL A 273 1.27 4.14 3.71
C VAL A 273 0.11 4.20 2.73
N SER A 274 0.40 4.50 1.47
CA SER A 274 -0.65 4.65 0.43
C SER A 274 -1.43 3.37 0.22
N THR A 275 -0.82 2.19 0.32
CA THR A 275 -1.50 0.90 0.18
C THR A 275 -1.88 0.26 1.52
N SER A 276 -1.52 0.86 2.65
CA SER A 276 -1.64 0.25 3.99
C SER A 276 -1.06 -1.18 4.03
N CYS A 277 0.11 -1.39 3.43
CA CYS A 277 0.69 -2.73 3.27
C CYS A 277 0.93 -3.47 4.59
N SER A 278 1.10 -4.79 4.49
CA SER A 278 1.49 -5.69 5.58
C SER A 278 2.91 -6.25 5.36
N GLY A 279 3.23 -7.38 5.99
CA GLY A 279 4.52 -8.06 5.94
C GLY A 279 4.62 -9.14 7.03
N THR A 280 5.69 -9.93 7.01
CA THR A 280 5.82 -11.13 7.85
C THR A 280 5.81 -10.85 9.36
N ASN A 281 6.21 -9.65 9.79
CA ASN A 281 6.24 -9.27 11.19
C ASN A 281 4.93 -8.59 11.66
N CYS A 282 3.94 -8.40 10.79
CA CYS A 282 2.70 -7.68 11.12
C CYS A 282 1.83 -8.42 12.14
N VAL A 283 1.97 -9.75 12.26
CA VAL A 283 1.35 -10.51 13.37
C VAL A 283 1.76 -9.96 14.75
N LYS A 284 2.98 -9.43 14.89
CA LYS A 284 3.48 -8.84 16.14
C LYS A 284 3.26 -7.34 16.21
N TYR A 285 3.54 -6.62 15.12
CA TYR A 285 3.64 -5.16 15.15
C TYR A 285 2.45 -4.44 14.52
N GLY A 286 1.55 -5.16 13.86
CA GLY A 286 0.43 -4.60 13.10
C GLY A 286 0.85 -4.07 11.71
N PRO A 287 -0.12 -3.94 10.78
CA PRO A 287 0.08 -3.42 9.42
C PRO A 287 0.42 -1.92 9.40
N MET A 288 0.82 -1.39 8.24
CA MET A 288 1.30 -0.01 8.08
C MET A 288 0.39 1.06 8.71
N ARG A 289 -0.94 0.93 8.60
CA ARG A 289 -1.90 1.87 9.19
C ARG A 289 -1.70 2.09 10.69
N ASP A 290 -1.27 1.06 11.42
CA ASP A 290 -1.07 1.14 12.87
C ASP A 290 0.23 1.85 13.25
N HIS A 291 1.14 2.05 12.29
CA HIS A 291 2.44 2.71 12.52
C HIS A 291 2.44 4.19 12.21
N VAL A 292 1.41 4.71 11.54
CA VAL A 292 1.35 6.15 11.19
C VAL A 292 0.99 6.99 12.42
N VAL A 293 1.91 7.86 12.83
CA VAL A 293 1.66 8.88 13.85
C VAL A 293 0.94 10.06 13.23
N ASN A 294 1.46 10.66 12.16
CA ASN A 294 0.80 11.69 11.35
C ASN A 294 1.45 11.78 9.97
N MET A 295 0.86 12.55 9.07
CA MET A 295 1.40 12.79 7.74
C MET A 295 1.11 14.22 7.28
N THR A 296 1.98 14.73 6.41
CA THR A 296 1.77 15.97 5.63
C THR A 296 1.29 15.58 4.24
N VAL A 297 0.14 16.10 3.82
CA VAL A 297 -0.55 15.72 2.58
C VAL A 297 -0.85 16.95 1.75
N VAL A 298 -0.61 16.85 0.43
CA VAL A 298 -1.03 17.83 -0.57
C VAL A 298 -2.31 17.34 -1.22
N LEU A 299 -3.36 18.16 -1.17
CA LEU A 299 -4.68 17.86 -1.75
C LEU A 299 -4.75 18.23 -3.24
N ALA A 300 -5.88 17.93 -3.89
CA ALA A 300 -6.04 18.09 -5.33
C ALA A 300 -5.95 19.55 -5.81
N ASP A 301 -6.27 20.51 -4.96
CA ASP A 301 -6.14 21.96 -5.20
C ASP A 301 -4.75 22.50 -4.82
N GLY A 302 -3.85 21.64 -4.35
CA GLY A 302 -2.54 21.95 -3.83
C GLY A 302 -2.53 22.49 -2.39
N SER A 303 -3.65 22.48 -1.67
CA SER A 303 -3.67 22.79 -0.24
C SER A 303 -2.82 21.80 0.54
N ILE A 304 -2.03 22.28 1.51
CA ILE A 304 -1.18 21.45 2.36
C ILE A 304 -1.87 21.29 3.71
N ILE A 305 -2.04 20.05 4.16
CA ILE A 305 -2.58 19.74 5.48
C ILE A 305 -1.62 18.83 6.26
N LYS A 306 -1.75 18.87 7.59
CA LYS A 306 -1.16 17.88 8.48
C LYS A 306 -2.29 17.14 9.20
N THR A 307 -2.31 15.82 9.12
CA THR A 307 -3.45 15.02 9.58
C THR A 307 -3.72 15.13 11.08
N ARG A 308 -2.67 15.27 11.88
CA ARG A 308 -2.74 15.61 13.31
C ARG A 308 -1.36 15.98 13.88
N GLN A 309 -1.33 16.38 15.14
CA GLN A 309 -0.10 16.59 15.90
C GLN A 309 0.60 15.25 16.26
N ARG A 310 1.83 15.33 16.77
CA ARG A 310 2.71 14.17 17.04
C ARG A 310 2.32 13.25 18.22
N PRO A 311 1.61 13.69 19.29
CA PRO A 311 1.31 12.81 20.41
C PRO A 311 0.62 11.51 19.98
N ARG A 312 1.09 10.37 20.52
CA ARG A 312 0.56 9.04 20.17
C ARG A 312 -0.95 8.95 20.44
N LYS A 313 -1.41 9.55 21.54
CA LYS A 313 -2.82 9.67 21.93
C LYS A 313 -3.35 11.04 21.53
N SER A 314 -4.47 11.06 20.82
CA SER A 314 -5.24 12.27 20.53
C SER A 314 -6.69 11.87 20.26
N SER A 315 -7.62 12.67 20.77
CA SER A 315 -9.05 12.60 20.45
C SER A 315 -9.55 13.92 19.86
N ALA A 316 -8.63 14.77 19.38
CA ALA A 316 -8.96 16.06 18.80
C ALA A 316 -9.36 15.89 17.32
N GLY A 317 -10.67 15.97 17.04
CA GLY A 317 -11.23 15.89 15.69
C GLY A 317 -11.25 14.47 15.10
N TYR A 318 -11.49 14.39 13.79
CA TYR A 318 -11.53 13.12 13.06
C TYR A 318 -10.11 12.53 12.87
N ASN A 319 -10.02 11.20 12.85
CA ASN A 319 -8.75 10.52 12.57
C ASN A 319 -8.44 10.51 11.07
N LEU A 320 -7.85 11.60 10.58
CA LEU A 320 -7.50 11.73 9.16
C LEU A 320 -6.37 10.78 8.73
N ASN A 321 -5.58 10.19 9.64
CA ASN A 321 -4.55 9.22 9.24
C ASN A 321 -5.17 8.02 8.50
N HIS A 322 -6.30 7.51 9.01
CA HIS A 322 -6.98 6.35 8.41
C HIS A 322 -7.76 6.71 7.15
N LEU A 323 -7.98 8.00 6.88
CA LEU A 323 -8.58 8.46 5.64
C LEU A 323 -7.57 8.38 4.48
N PHE A 324 -6.32 8.80 4.72
CA PHE A 324 -5.27 8.83 3.69
C PHE A 324 -4.42 7.55 3.62
N CYS A 325 -4.23 6.85 4.75
CA CYS A 325 -3.53 5.56 4.74
C CYS A 325 -4.43 4.51 4.07
N GLY A 326 -3.93 3.82 3.04
CA GLY A 326 -4.73 2.91 2.23
C GLY A 326 -5.57 3.60 1.15
N SER A 327 -5.47 4.92 0.97
CA SER A 327 -6.24 5.62 -0.07
C SER A 327 -5.64 5.49 -1.47
N GLU A 328 -4.48 4.85 -1.61
CA GLU A 328 -3.79 4.60 -2.88
C GLU A 328 -3.56 5.87 -3.71
N GLY A 329 -3.27 6.99 -3.05
CA GLY A 329 -3.08 8.29 -3.71
C GLY A 329 -4.34 8.92 -4.30
N THR A 330 -5.53 8.33 -4.10
CA THR A 330 -6.80 8.84 -4.64
C THR A 330 -7.34 10.05 -3.86
N LEU A 331 -6.88 10.29 -2.63
CA LEU A 331 -7.37 11.39 -1.78
C LEU A 331 -6.32 12.48 -1.53
N GLY A 332 -5.04 12.20 -1.77
CA GLY A 332 -3.97 13.19 -1.65
C GLY A 332 -2.58 12.62 -1.92
N LEU A 333 -1.61 13.52 -2.06
CA LEU A 333 -0.20 13.22 -2.26
C LEU A 333 0.54 13.36 -0.92
N ILE A 334 1.02 12.25 -0.36
CA ILE A 334 1.70 12.22 0.94
C ILE A 334 3.17 12.66 0.74
N THR A 335 3.62 13.67 1.50
CA THR A 335 4.94 14.30 1.33
C THR A 335 5.87 14.19 2.54
N GLU A 336 5.32 13.93 3.73
CA GLU A 336 6.08 13.59 4.94
C GLU A 336 5.26 12.63 5.80
N ILE A 337 5.92 11.66 6.43
CA ILE A 337 5.28 10.66 7.28
C ILE A 337 6.03 10.61 8.61
N THR A 338 5.32 10.74 9.73
CA THR A 338 5.86 10.37 11.05
C THR A 338 5.39 8.97 11.39
N ILE A 339 6.32 8.05 11.61
CA ILE A 339 6.08 6.64 11.90
C ILE A 339 6.56 6.24 13.29
N LYS A 340 5.87 5.26 13.88
CA LYS A 340 6.29 4.62 15.14
C LYS A 340 7.49 3.70 14.88
N LEU A 341 8.46 3.73 15.78
CA LEU A 341 9.54 2.76 15.87
C LEU A 341 9.30 1.81 17.04
N GLN A 342 9.92 0.64 16.96
CA GLN A 342 9.86 -0.45 17.92
C GLN A 342 11.23 -0.68 18.53
N VAL A 343 11.30 -1.15 19.77
CA VAL A 343 12.58 -1.58 20.37
C VAL A 343 13.08 -2.82 19.66
N ALA A 344 14.33 -2.82 19.20
CA ALA A 344 14.91 -4.01 18.59
C ALA A 344 14.95 -5.16 19.60
N PRO A 345 14.50 -6.37 19.24
CA PRO A 345 14.50 -7.50 20.16
C PRO A 345 15.93 -7.90 20.52
N GLU A 346 16.16 -8.23 21.79
CA GLU A 346 17.47 -8.68 22.30
C GLU A 346 17.94 -9.94 21.57
N ASN A 347 17.03 -10.92 21.41
CA ASN A 347 17.30 -12.17 20.72
C ASN A 347 16.18 -12.49 19.74
N THR A 348 16.53 -13.20 18.67
CA THR A 348 15.57 -13.79 17.72
C THR A 348 15.97 -15.23 17.44
N LYS A 349 15.02 -16.17 17.50
CA LYS A 349 15.22 -17.58 17.11
C LYS A 349 14.28 -17.96 15.99
N VAL A 350 14.84 -18.55 14.94
CA VAL A 350 14.09 -19.06 13.78
C VAL A 350 13.87 -20.56 13.97
N ALA A 351 12.65 -21.02 13.67
CA ALA A 351 12.33 -22.44 13.66
C ALA A 351 11.39 -22.80 12.51
N ILE A 352 11.38 -24.07 12.13
CA ILE A 352 10.38 -24.62 11.21
C ILE A 352 9.74 -25.87 11.79
N CYS A 353 8.50 -26.16 11.41
CA CYS A 353 7.78 -27.37 11.80
C CYS A 353 6.93 -27.88 10.62
N PRO A 354 7.26 -29.05 10.05
CA PRO A 354 6.41 -29.73 9.07
C PRO A 354 5.17 -30.36 9.71
N PHE A 355 4.08 -30.45 8.94
CA PHE A 355 2.79 -31.00 9.34
C PHE A 355 2.23 -31.93 8.25
N PRO A 356 1.41 -32.93 8.60
CA PRO A 356 0.83 -33.86 7.63
C PRO A 356 -0.22 -33.21 6.70
N SER A 357 -0.77 -32.04 7.07
CA SER A 357 -1.72 -31.31 6.23
C SER A 357 -1.69 -29.80 6.48
N VAL A 358 -2.18 -29.03 5.51
CA VAL A 358 -2.41 -27.57 5.65
C VAL A 358 -3.35 -27.27 6.83
N LYS A 359 -4.35 -28.12 7.07
CA LYS A 359 -5.29 -27.95 8.18
C LYS A 359 -4.58 -28.05 9.53
N ASN A 360 -3.72 -29.05 9.70
CA ASN A 360 -2.93 -29.24 10.92
C ASN A 360 -2.02 -28.02 11.20
N ALA A 361 -1.35 -27.51 10.15
CA ALA A 361 -0.49 -26.33 10.25
C ALA A 361 -1.29 -25.07 10.61
N THR A 362 -2.37 -24.79 9.89
CA THR A 362 -3.22 -23.60 10.14
C THR A 362 -3.90 -23.65 11.52
N ASP A 363 -4.43 -24.80 11.93
CA ASP A 363 -5.01 -25.01 13.28
C ASP A 363 -3.97 -24.75 14.38
N THR A 364 -2.72 -25.18 14.16
CA THR A 364 -1.61 -24.91 15.09
C THR A 364 -1.35 -23.40 15.21
N ALA A 365 -1.23 -22.69 14.10
CA ALA A 365 -1.01 -21.24 14.12
C ALA A 365 -2.15 -20.51 14.86
N ILE A 366 -3.41 -20.85 14.57
CA ILE A 366 -4.60 -20.29 15.23
C ILE A 366 -4.56 -20.55 16.74
N GLN A 367 -4.26 -21.77 17.16
CA GLN A 367 -4.21 -22.14 18.57
C GLN A 367 -3.08 -21.43 19.31
N ILE A 368 -1.91 -21.25 18.69
CA ILE A 368 -0.80 -20.49 19.26
C ILE A 368 -1.19 -19.02 19.49
N ILE A 369 -1.81 -18.37 18.49
CA ILE A 369 -2.30 -16.99 18.60
C ILE A 369 -3.38 -16.89 19.69
N ARG A 370 -4.36 -17.80 19.70
CA ARG A 370 -5.43 -17.83 20.73
C ARG A 370 -4.92 -18.10 22.14
N ALA A 371 -3.81 -18.81 22.28
CA ALA A 371 -3.14 -19.01 23.57
C ALA A 371 -2.37 -17.77 24.05
N GLY A 372 -2.37 -16.68 23.27
CA GLY A 372 -1.69 -15.44 23.61
C GLY A 372 -0.16 -15.54 23.58
N VAL A 373 0.37 -16.49 22.78
CA VAL A 373 1.82 -16.61 22.61
C VAL A 373 2.31 -15.47 21.71
N PRO A 374 3.21 -14.59 22.19
CA PRO A 374 3.63 -13.39 21.45
C PRO A 374 4.69 -13.73 20.38
N LEU A 375 4.27 -14.40 19.31
CA LEU A 375 5.11 -14.71 18.16
C LEU A 375 5.64 -13.44 17.50
N HIS A 376 6.87 -13.50 16.95
CA HIS A 376 7.36 -12.45 16.07
C HIS A 376 6.80 -12.61 14.65
N CYS A 377 6.71 -13.85 14.18
CA CYS A 377 6.27 -14.20 12.84
C CYS A 377 5.81 -15.67 12.80
N VAL A 378 4.78 -15.96 12.02
CA VAL A 378 4.38 -17.33 11.65
C VAL A 378 3.86 -17.36 10.21
N GLU A 379 4.59 -18.06 9.35
CA GLU A 379 4.30 -18.19 7.92
C GLU A 379 3.98 -19.65 7.59
N LEU A 380 3.15 -19.87 6.59
CA LEU A 380 2.89 -21.19 6.00
C LEU A 380 3.47 -21.25 4.58
N MET A 381 4.06 -22.38 4.25
CA MET A 381 4.28 -22.82 2.87
C MET A 381 3.70 -24.21 2.71
N ASP A 382 2.95 -24.45 1.64
CA ASP A 382 2.42 -25.78 1.34
C ASP A 382 3.48 -26.75 0.80
N ASP A 383 3.10 -28.01 0.66
CA ASP A 383 3.91 -29.09 0.10
C ASP A 383 4.48 -28.74 -1.29
N VAL A 384 3.66 -28.17 -2.17
CA VAL A 384 4.07 -27.79 -3.53
C VAL A 384 5.12 -26.67 -3.51
N GLN A 385 4.97 -25.69 -2.60
CA GLN A 385 5.97 -24.65 -2.42
C GLN A 385 7.27 -25.21 -1.85
N MET A 386 7.21 -26.12 -0.88
CA MET A 386 8.40 -26.75 -0.28
C MET A 386 9.16 -27.60 -1.30
N TRP A 387 8.44 -28.37 -2.13
CA TRP A 387 9.01 -29.06 -3.29
C TRP A 387 9.70 -28.07 -4.24
N ALA A 388 9.07 -26.93 -4.53
CA ALA A 388 9.66 -25.96 -5.45
C ALA A 388 10.97 -25.38 -4.90
N VAL A 389 11.01 -25.06 -3.61
CA VAL A 389 12.24 -24.58 -2.96
C VAL A 389 13.38 -25.60 -3.09
N ASN A 390 13.10 -26.88 -2.82
CA ASN A 390 14.10 -27.96 -2.90
C ASN A 390 14.68 -28.17 -4.31
N ASN A 391 13.88 -27.91 -5.35
CA ASN A 391 14.23 -28.24 -6.74
C ASN A 391 14.70 -27.03 -7.56
N SER A 392 14.49 -25.80 -7.08
CA SER A 392 14.83 -24.56 -7.79
C SER A 392 16.33 -24.23 -7.86
N GLY A 393 17.12 -24.71 -6.90
CA GLY A 393 18.55 -24.36 -6.78
C GLY A 393 18.85 -23.00 -6.13
N TYR A 394 17.85 -22.24 -5.67
CA TYR A 394 18.06 -20.96 -4.95
C TYR A 394 18.50 -21.14 -3.49
N THR A 395 18.33 -22.34 -2.94
CA THR A 395 18.63 -22.65 -1.54
C THR A 395 19.70 -23.73 -1.45
N SER A 396 20.51 -23.70 -0.39
CA SER A 396 21.60 -24.67 -0.16
C SER A 396 21.20 -25.87 0.69
N ARG A 397 20.00 -25.87 1.25
CA ARG A 397 19.45 -26.91 2.15
C ARG A 397 18.26 -27.57 1.47
N LYS A 398 17.99 -28.82 1.84
CA LYS A 398 16.75 -29.51 1.50
C LYS A 398 15.89 -29.69 2.75
N TRP A 399 14.59 -29.55 2.59
CA TRP A 399 13.58 -29.67 3.63
C TRP A 399 12.59 -30.80 3.31
N SER A 400 11.76 -31.16 4.29
CA SER A 400 10.60 -32.02 4.03
C SER A 400 9.64 -31.32 3.07
N GLU A 401 9.08 -32.07 2.11
CA GLU A 401 8.10 -31.59 1.12
C GLU A 401 6.68 -31.74 1.65
N GLU A 402 6.46 -31.18 2.84
CA GLU A 402 5.21 -31.22 3.58
C GLU A 402 4.77 -29.78 3.91
N PRO A 403 3.46 -29.53 4.14
CA PRO A 403 3.00 -28.24 4.66
C PRO A 403 3.80 -27.85 5.91
N THR A 404 4.45 -26.69 5.88
CA THR A 404 5.44 -26.30 6.88
C THR A 404 5.15 -24.92 7.44
N LEU A 405 5.14 -24.81 8.77
CA LEU A 405 5.15 -23.51 9.44
C LEU A 405 6.58 -23.03 9.67
N PHE A 406 6.82 -21.75 9.40
CA PHE A 406 8.05 -21.05 9.69
C PHE A 406 7.79 -20.04 10.81
N PHE A 407 8.58 -20.09 11.86
CA PHE A 407 8.43 -19.27 13.04
C PHE A 407 9.63 -18.34 13.22
N LYS A 408 9.35 -17.12 13.70
CA LYS A 408 10.33 -16.32 14.44
C LYS A 408 9.82 -16.10 15.85
N PHE A 409 10.66 -16.39 16.83
CA PHE A 409 10.47 -16.04 18.23
C PHE A 409 11.40 -14.89 18.58
N SER A 410 10.97 -13.97 19.43
CA SER A 410 11.83 -12.84 19.83
C SER A 410 11.53 -12.35 21.23
N GLY A 411 12.56 -11.81 21.89
CA GLY A 411 12.50 -11.29 23.25
C GLY A 411 13.75 -11.63 24.05
N THR A 412 13.59 -11.73 25.36
CA THR A 412 14.63 -12.25 26.25
C THR A 412 14.79 -13.76 26.05
N GLU A 413 15.93 -14.33 26.39
CA GLU A 413 16.19 -15.77 26.25
C GLU A 413 15.11 -16.62 26.93
N ARG A 414 14.72 -16.28 28.17
CA ARG A 414 13.64 -16.97 28.90
C ARG A 414 12.28 -16.80 28.21
N GLY A 415 11.98 -15.59 27.73
CA GLY A 415 10.70 -15.34 27.04
C GLY A 415 10.58 -16.12 25.73
N ILE A 416 11.69 -16.29 25.00
CA ILE A 416 11.73 -17.14 23.81
C ILE A 416 11.53 -18.60 24.18
N GLN A 417 12.18 -19.08 25.24
CA GLN A 417 12.01 -20.46 25.70
C GLN A 417 10.56 -20.79 26.06
N GLU A 418 9.88 -19.91 26.80
CA GLU A 418 8.46 -20.06 27.13
C GLU A 418 7.54 -20.05 25.89
N GLN A 419 7.84 -19.21 24.90
CA GLN A 419 7.11 -19.19 23.62
C GLN A 419 7.28 -20.52 22.86
N ILE A 420 8.51 -21.01 22.79
CA ILE A 420 8.86 -22.26 22.10
C ILE A 420 8.16 -23.45 22.75
N GLU A 421 8.20 -23.58 24.08
CA GLU A 421 7.58 -24.69 24.81
C GLU A 421 6.07 -24.77 24.52
N LYS A 422 5.37 -23.64 24.59
CA LYS A 422 3.94 -23.56 24.25
C LYS A 422 3.67 -23.88 22.78
N ALA A 423 4.48 -23.35 21.87
CA ALA A 423 4.34 -23.62 20.44
C ALA A 423 4.53 -25.11 20.13
N GLN A 424 5.52 -25.75 20.74
CA GLN A 424 5.78 -27.20 20.60
C GLN A 424 4.65 -28.04 21.18
N GLU A 425 4.11 -27.68 22.36
CA GLU A 425 3.00 -28.38 22.97
C GLU A 425 1.76 -28.35 22.06
N ILE A 426 1.44 -27.19 21.50
CA ILE A 426 0.30 -27.01 20.59
C ILE A 426 0.54 -27.73 19.28
N ALA A 427 1.71 -27.58 18.66
CA ALA A 427 2.04 -28.26 17.41
C ALA A 427 1.94 -29.78 17.56
N LYS A 428 2.46 -30.35 18.66
CA LYS A 428 2.37 -31.79 18.95
C LYS A 428 0.92 -32.28 19.03
N LYS A 429 -0.01 -31.49 19.57
CA LYS A 429 -1.45 -31.82 19.64
C LYS A 429 -2.13 -31.82 18.27
N ASN A 430 -1.53 -31.17 17.27
CA ASN A 430 -2.02 -31.08 15.91
C ASN A 430 -1.13 -31.87 14.93
N ASP A 431 -0.45 -32.91 15.41
CA ASP A 431 0.41 -33.80 14.61
C ASP A 431 1.60 -33.10 13.91
N GLY A 432 2.03 -31.95 14.45
CA GLY A 432 3.29 -31.34 14.05
C GLY A 432 4.44 -32.28 14.31
N THR A 433 5.33 -32.39 13.33
CA THR A 433 6.51 -33.25 13.41
C THR A 433 7.60 -32.56 14.25
N LYS A 434 8.88 -32.79 13.93
CA LYS A 434 9.99 -32.26 14.73
C LYS A 434 10.24 -30.79 14.38
N PHE A 435 10.23 -29.91 15.39
CA PHE A 435 10.77 -28.57 15.23
C PHE A 435 12.27 -28.61 14.92
N GLU A 436 12.67 -27.91 13.87
CA GLU A 436 14.07 -27.62 13.57
C GLU A 436 14.37 -26.17 13.94
N PHE A 437 15.27 -25.97 14.90
CA PHE A 437 15.70 -24.65 15.35
C PHE A 437 17.05 -24.29 14.74
N ALA A 438 17.21 -23.01 14.41
CA ALA A 438 18.52 -22.47 14.10
C ALA A 438 19.43 -22.46 15.34
N ARG A 439 20.68 -22.90 15.18
CA ARG A 439 21.69 -22.84 16.26
C ARG A 439 22.33 -21.46 16.38
N ASP A 440 22.39 -20.72 15.28
CA ASP A 440 22.99 -19.40 15.17
C ASP A 440 22.25 -18.53 14.13
N GLU A 441 22.64 -17.26 14.02
CA GLU A 441 22.02 -16.30 13.09
C GLU A 441 22.13 -16.76 11.63
N LYS A 442 23.26 -17.35 11.24
CA LYS A 442 23.50 -17.84 9.87
C LYS A 442 22.58 -19.01 9.52
N GLU A 443 22.41 -19.96 10.42
CA GLU A 443 21.42 -21.04 10.23
C GLU A 443 20.00 -20.49 10.25
N GLY A 444 19.73 -19.42 11.02
CA GLY A 444 18.45 -18.71 11.00
C GLY A 444 18.14 -18.10 9.63
N GLU A 445 19.13 -17.43 9.02
CA GLU A 445 19.02 -16.91 7.65
C GLU A 445 18.80 -18.04 6.63
N GLN A 446 19.49 -19.18 6.80
CA GLN A 446 19.31 -20.35 5.94
C GLN A 446 17.93 -21.00 6.07
N LEU A 447 17.40 -21.15 7.29
CA LEU A 447 16.03 -21.67 7.48
C LEU A 447 15.01 -20.70 6.88
N TRP A 448 15.20 -19.39 7.09
CA TRP A 448 14.29 -18.38 6.56
C TRP A 448 14.43 -18.15 5.05
N SER A 449 15.53 -18.59 4.42
CA SER A 449 15.73 -18.40 2.99
C SER A 449 14.67 -19.13 2.15
N ALA A 450 14.17 -20.29 2.61
CA ALA A 450 13.08 -20.98 1.94
C ALA A 450 11.85 -20.07 1.73
N ARG A 451 11.46 -19.33 2.77
CA ARG A 451 10.33 -18.39 2.71
C ARG A 451 10.64 -17.14 1.88
N LYS A 452 11.87 -16.63 1.94
CA LYS A 452 12.30 -15.45 1.15
C LYS A 452 12.38 -15.74 -0.34
N GLU A 453 12.86 -16.91 -0.71
CA GLU A 453 13.08 -17.30 -2.11
C GLU A 453 11.84 -17.95 -2.76
N ALA A 454 10.72 -18.09 -2.03
CA ALA A 454 9.55 -18.84 -2.45
C ALA A 454 9.07 -18.50 -3.89
N LEU A 455 8.86 -17.21 -4.18
CA LEU A 455 8.43 -16.77 -5.52
C LEU A 455 9.45 -17.16 -6.60
N TRP A 456 10.73 -16.88 -6.37
CA TRP A 456 11.80 -17.19 -7.31
C TRP A 456 11.94 -18.70 -7.53
N SER A 457 11.78 -19.49 -6.48
CA SER A 457 11.77 -20.95 -6.55
C SER A 457 10.65 -21.49 -7.42
N SER A 458 9.43 -20.96 -7.27
CA SER A 458 8.30 -21.32 -8.12
C SER A 458 8.55 -20.93 -9.58
N MET A 459 9.05 -19.71 -9.83
CA MET A 459 9.35 -19.24 -11.18
C MET A 459 10.42 -20.07 -11.91
N ALA A 460 11.45 -20.53 -11.21
CA ALA A 460 12.51 -21.35 -11.82
C ALA A 460 12.03 -22.72 -12.31
N LEU A 461 10.93 -23.23 -11.74
CA LEU A 461 10.36 -24.53 -12.10
C LEU A 461 9.15 -24.40 -13.02
N GLY A 462 8.63 -23.19 -13.18
CA GLY A 462 7.58 -22.90 -14.15
C GLY A 462 8.03 -23.08 -15.60
N PRO A 463 7.09 -23.04 -16.56
CA PRO A 463 7.41 -23.12 -17.97
C PRO A 463 8.38 -22.03 -18.41
N LYS A 464 9.15 -22.31 -19.47
CA LYS A 464 10.05 -21.33 -20.08
C LYS A 464 9.21 -20.18 -20.66
N ASN A 465 9.44 -18.96 -20.19
CA ASN A 465 8.63 -17.76 -20.47
C ASN A 465 7.21 -17.80 -19.87
N GLY A 466 6.98 -18.62 -18.84
CA GLY A 466 5.71 -18.63 -18.11
C GLY A 466 5.41 -17.27 -17.47
N LYS A 467 4.12 -17.00 -17.31
CA LYS A 467 3.59 -15.81 -16.64
C LYS A 467 3.19 -16.16 -15.21
N VAL A 468 3.20 -15.15 -14.33
CA VAL A 468 2.85 -15.31 -12.91
C VAL A 468 1.57 -14.52 -12.63
N TYR A 469 0.61 -15.17 -11.98
CA TYR A 469 -0.56 -14.53 -11.38
C TYR A 469 -0.55 -14.81 -9.88
N THR A 470 -0.34 -13.76 -9.08
CA THR A 470 -0.39 -13.86 -7.61
C THR A 470 -1.76 -13.42 -7.11
N THR A 471 -2.31 -14.15 -6.15
CA THR A 471 -3.52 -13.73 -5.42
C THR A 471 -3.14 -13.13 -4.07
N ASP A 472 -4.06 -12.36 -3.50
CA ASP A 472 -3.94 -11.76 -2.17
C ASP A 472 -5.33 -11.58 -1.57
N VAL A 473 -5.63 -12.32 -0.52
CA VAL A 473 -6.89 -12.27 0.23
C VAL A 473 -6.63 -12.51 1.71
N ALA A 474 -7.48 -12.00 2.58
CA ALA A 474 -7.46 -12.35 4.00
C ALA A 474 -8.85 -12.77 4.48
N VAL A 475 -8.90 -13.70 5.41
CA VAL A 475 -10.13 -14.21 6.03
C VAL A 475 -9.96 -14.25 7.55
N PRO A 476 -11.06 -14.31 8.33
CA PRO A 476 -10.97 -14.66 9.74
C PRO A 476 -10.14 -15.93 9.89
N MET A 477 -9.15 -15.94 10.79
CA MET A 477 -8.14 -17.02 10.83
C MET A 477 -8.76 -18.43 10.89
N SER A 478 -9.92 -18.58 11.56
CA SER A 478 -10.68 -19.84 11.64
C SER A 478 -11.15 -20.40 10.29
N LYS A 479 -11.11 -19.61 9.22
CA LYS A 479 -11.54 -19.96 7.86
C LYS A 479 -10.38 -20.17 6.90
N LEU A 480 -9.15 -19.91 7.33
CA LEU A 480 -7.97 -19.94 6.48
C LEU A 480 -7.70 -21.34 5.89
N ALA A 481 -7.80 -22.39 6.72
CA ALA A 481 -7.62 -23.77 6.28
C ALA A 481 -8.60 -24.15 5.15
N GLU A 482 -9.87 -23.79 5.33
CA GLU A 482 -10.97 -24.04 4.39
C GLU A 482 -10.70 -23.37 3.04
N LEU A 483 -10.26 -22.11 3.06
CA LEU A 483 -9.91 -21.36 1.86
C LEU A 483 -8.73 -21.98 1.10
N ILE A 484 -7.64 -22.32 1.80
CA ILE A 484 -6.42 -22.85 1.17
C ILE A 484 -6.69 -24.21 0.54
N LEU A 485 -7.39 -25.11 1.25
CA LEU A 485 -7.70 -26.44 0.75
C LEU A 485 -8.58 -26.39 -0.51
N ALA A 486 -9.62 -25.56 -0.51
CA ALA A 486 -10.49 -25.39 -1.68
C ALA A 486 -9.71 -24.76 -2.87
N THR A 487 -8.79 -23.85 -2.59
CA THR A 487 -7.93 -23.25 -3.62
C THR A 487 -6.98 -24.27 -4.24
N LYS A 488 -6.39 -25.16 -3.44
CA LYS A 488 -5.53 -26.24 -3.96
C LYS A 488 -6.31 -27.19 -4.88
N GLU A 489 -7.57 -27.47 -4.55
CA GLU A 489 -8.44 -28.28 -5.42
C GLU A 489 -8.79 -27.56 -6.73
N ASP A 490 -9.08 -26.25 -6.68
CA ASP A 490 -9.28 -25.43 -7.89
C ASP A 490 -8.04 -25.47 -8.79
N ILE A 491 -6.84 -25.28 -8.22
CA ILE A 491 -5.57 -25.32 -8.97
C ILE A 491 -5.41 -26.67 -9.67
N LYS A 492 -5.57 -27.77 -8.93
CA LYS A 492 -5.44 -29.14 -9.45
C LYS A 492 -6.39 -29.42 -10.61
N ASN A 493 -7.61 -28.86 -10.58
CA ASN A 493 -8.64 -29.07 -11.60
C ASN A 493 -8.64 -28.01 -12.72
N SER A 494 -7.79 -26.99 -12.63
CA SER A 494 -7.80 -25.84 -13.57
C SER A 494 -7.01 -26.07 -14.85
N GLY A 495 -6.02 -26.98 -14.84
CA GLY A 495 -5.05 -27.12 -15.94
C GLY A 495 -3.92 -26.10 -15.93
N VAL A 496 -3.80 -25.25 -14.89
CA VAL A 496 -2.65 -24.36 -14.69
C VAL A 496 -1.38 -25.19 -14.46
N ALA A 497 -0.27 -24.82 -15.12
CA ALA A 497 0.98 -25.58 -15.09
C ALA A 497 1.58 -25.77 -13.69
N TYR A 498 1.50 -24.75 -12.83
CA TYR A 498 1.97 -24.80 -11.45
C TYR A 498 1.16 -23.87 -10.56
N GLY A 499 0.84 -24.31 -9.34
CA GLY A 499 0.23 -23.46 -8.33
C GLY A 499 0.64 -23.87 -6.92
N SER A 500 0.98 -22.88 -6.09
CA SER A 500 1.39 -23.09 -4.70
C SER A 500 0.69 -22.12 -3.75
N ALA A 501 0.72 -22.47 -2.47
CA ALA A 501 0.10 -21.70 -1.40
C ALA A 501 1.15 -21.26 -0.37
N ILE A 502 1.19 -19.96 -0.11
CA ILE A 502 1.92 -19.36 1.01
C ILE A 502 0.99 -18.45 1.81
N GLY A 503 1.28 -18.21 3.09
CA GLY A 503 0.43 -17.33 3.88
C GLY A 503 1.08 -16.75 5.12
N HIS A 504 0.69 -15.52 5.42
CA HIS A 504 0.84 -14.87 6.71
C HIS A 504 -0.26 -15.43 7.63
N VAL A 505 -0.09 -16.67 8.09
CA VAL A 505 -1.19 -17.39 8.76
C VAL A 505 -1.52 -16.86 10.15
N GLY A 506 -0.64 -16.02 10.71
CA GLY A 506 -0.85 -15.35 11.99
C GLY A 506 -1.89 -14.23 11.97
N ASP A 507 -2.21 -13.67 10.80
CA ASP A 507 -3.22 -12.61 10.62
C ASP A 507 -4.31 -12.98 9.59
N GLY A 508 -4.28 -14.20 9.06
CA GLY A 508 -5.34 -14.73 8.19
C GLY A 508 -5.17 -14.42 6.71
N ASN A 509 -3.99 -13.92 6.30
CA ASN A 509 -3.70 -13.57 4.90
C ASN A 509 -3.04 -14.73 4.13
N PHE A 510 -3.47 -14.91 2.89
CA PHE A 510 -3.15 -16.03 2.01
C PHE A 510 -2.85 -15.55 0.59
N HIS A 511 -1.82 -16.15 -0.01
CA HIS A 511 -1.43 -15.96 -1.40
C HIS A 511 -1.34 -17.31 -2.12
N ALA A 512 -2.02 -17.40 -3.25
CA ALA A 512 -1.77 -18.43 -4.25
C ALA A 512 -0.87 -17.84 -5.33
N THR A 513 0.23 -18.53 -5.65
CA THR A 513 1.08 -18.19 -6.80
C THR A 513 0.75 -19.15 -7.92
N LEU A 514 0.19 -18.64 -9.02
CA LEU A 514 -0.18 -19.41 -10.20
C LEU A 514 0.82 -19.10 -11.31
N ILE A 515 1.47 -20.13 -11.84
CA ILE A 515 2.38 -20.00 -12.98
C ILE A 515 1.81 -20.78 -14.14
N TYR A 516 1.68 -20.10 -15.28
CA TYR A 516 1.00 -20.60 -16.45
C TYR A 516 1.78 -20.29 -17.72
N ASN A 517 1.59 -21.10 -18.76
CA ASN A 517 2.09 -20.79 -20.09
C ASN A 517 1.35 -19.58 -20.65
N ASP A 518 2.02 -18.77 -21.48
CA ASP A 518 1.42 -17.60 -22.14
C ASP A 518 0.50 -18.04 -23.30
N THR A 519 -0.55 -18.79 -22.96
CA THR A 519 -1.61 -19.27 -23.85
C THR A 519 -2.97 -18.77 -23.35
N PRO A 520 -3.91 -18.44 -24.25
CA PRO A 520 -5.23 -17.95 -23.84
C PRO A 520 -5.96 -18.90 -22.89
N GLU A 521 -5.80 -20.22 -23.07
CA GLU A 521 -6.46 -21.24 -22.27
C GLU A 521 -5.93 -21.28 -20.83
N GLU A 522 -4.61 -21.35 -20.64
CA GLU A 522 -4.05 -21.38 -19.29
C GLU A 522 -4.14 -20.02 -18.58
N GLU A 523 -4.07 -18.91 -19.32
CA GLU A 523 -4.32 -17.58 -18.77
C GLU A 523 -5.75 -17.46 -18.24
N ALA A 524 -6.74 -17.93 -19.00
CA ALA A 524 -8.14 -17.95 -18.57
C ALA A 524 -8.32 -18.84 -17.32
N ALA A 525 -7.66 -20.00 -17.29
CA ALA A 525 -7.68 -20.89 -16.12
C ALA A 525 -7.07 -20.23 -14.87
N ALA A 526 -5.89 -19.61 -14.99
CA ALA A 526 -5.24 -18.90 -13.88
C ALA A 526 -6.11 -17.75 -13.37
N LYS A 527 -6.69 -16.94 -14.26
CA LYS A 527 -7.63 -15.88 -13.92
C LYS A 527 -8.89 -16.42 -13.23
N GLN A 528 -9.41 -17.56 -13.68
CA GLN A 528 -10.58 -18.17 -13.07
C GLN A 528 -10.28 -18.69 -11.66
N VAL A 529 -9.13 -19.33 -11.43
CA VAL A 529 -8.70 -19.74 -10.09
C VAL A 529 -8.55 -18.50 -9.20
N ALA A 530 -7.85 -17.46 -9.65
CA ALA A 530 -7.68 -16.24 -8.88
C ALA A 530 -9.02 -15.59 -8.51
N LYS A 531 -9.97 -15.54 -9.46
CA LYS A 531 -11.34 -15.07 -9.23
C LYS A 531 -12.06 -15.91 -8.17
N ASN A 532 -11.93 -17.24 -8.22
CA ASN A 532 -12.53 -18.14 -7.23
C ASN A 532 -11.96 -17.89 -5.82
N VAL A 533 -10.64 -17.69 -5.70
CA VAL A 533 -9.97 -17.38 -4.43
C VAL A 533 -10.57 -16.13 -3.80
N VAL A 534 -10.72 -15.05 -4.57
CA VAL A 534 -11.29 -13.79 -4.08
C VAL A 534 -12.73 -13.96 -3.63
N TYR A 535 -13.62 -14.49 -4.48
CA TYR A 535 -15.03 -14.63 -4.11
C TYR A 535 -15.26 -15.63 -2.97
N ARG A 536 -14.44 -16.69 -2.85
CA ARG A 536 -14.50 -17.61 -1.72
C ARG A 536 -14.01 -16.93 -0.44
N GLY A 537 -12.96 -16.10 -0.52
CA GLY A 537 -12.54 -15.26 0.60
C GLY A 537 -13.69 -14.39 1.11
N LEU A 538 -14.40 -13.72 0.21
CA LEU A 538 -15.57 -12.90 0.56
C LEU A 538 -16.71 -13.72 1.19
N GLN A 539 -17.01 -14.92 0.67
CA GLN A 539 -18.00 -15.83 1.29
C GLN A 539 -17.64 -16.22 2.73
N LEU A 540 -16.35 -16.28 3.03
CA LEU A 540 -15.80 -16.66 4.31
C LEU A 540 -15.63 -15.45 5.25
N ASP A 541 -16.36 -14.35 5.00
CA ASP A 541 -16.30 -13.11 5.77
C ASP A 541 -14.92 -12.43 5.71
N GLY A 542 -14.20 -12.65 4.60
CA GLY A 542 -12.89 -12.08 4.32
C GLY A 542 -12.94 -10.84 3.42
N THR A 543 -11.76 -10.48 2.92
CA THR A 543 -11.53 -9.32 2.06
C THR A 543 -10.86 -9.70 0.74
N CYS A 544 -11.13 -8.93 -0.32
CA CYS A 544 -10.58 -9.13 -1.65
C CYS A 544 -9.10 -8.75 -1.77
N SER A 545 -8.53 -8.04 -0.79
CA SER A 545 -7.10 -7.78 -0.68
C SER A 545 -6.67 -7.77 0.79
N GLY A 546 -5.69 -8.60 1.11
CA GLY A 546 -5.06 -8.59 2.44
C GLY A 546 -4.07 -7.46 2.61
N GLU A 547 -3.21 -7.23 1.60
CA GLU A 547 -2.10 -6.27 1.73
C GLU A 547 -1.72 -5.47 0.47
N HIS A 548 -2.10 -5.90 -0.74
CA HIS A 548 -1.64 -5.24 -1.98
C HIS A 548 -2.45 -3.98 -2.34
N GLY A 549 -3.66 -3.84 -1.81
CA GLY A 549 -4.64 -2.83 -2.21
C GLY A 549 -5.54 -3.32 -3.34
N VAL A 550 -6.36 -2.41 -3.85
CA VAL A 550 -7.35 -2.69 -4.90
C VAL A 550 -6.82 -2.27 -6.27
N GLY A 551 -6.19 -1.09 -6.33
CA GLY A 551 -5.68 -0.50 -7.57
C GLY A 551 -6.71 -0.51 -8.69
N ILE A 552 -6.31 -1.02 -9.85
CA ILE A 552 -7.16 -1.24 -11.03
C ILE A 552 -7.64 -2.69 -11.07
N SER A 553 -6.80 -3.64 -10.63
CA SER A 553 -7.04 -5.08 -10.80
C SER A 553 -8.25 -5.61 -10.04
N LYS A 554 -8.62 -4.99 -8.90
CA LYS A 554 -9.61 -5.56 -7.97
C LYS A 554 -10.87 -4.72 -7.78
N ILE A 555 -11.09 -3.72 -8.64
CA ILE A 555 -12.22 -2.80 -8.53
C ILE A 555 -13.56 -3.54 -8.42
N ASP A 556 -13.80 -4.53 -9.29
CA ASP A 556 -15.05 -5.29 -9.28
C ASP A 556 -15.25 -6.09 -7.99
N TYR A 557 -14.15 -6.55 -7.38
CA TYR A 557 -14.19 -7.31 -6.13
C TYR A 557 -14.45 -6.39 -4.93
N LEU A 558 -13.91 -5.17 -4.93
CA LEU A 558 -14.20 -4.18 -3.90
C LEU A 558 -15.70 -3.82 -3.89
N VAL A 559 -16.31 -3.67 -5.07
CA VAL A 559 -17.76 -3.45 -5.20
C VAL A 559 -18.55 -4.64 -4.64
N SER A 560 -18.08 -5.87 -4.88
CA SER A 560 -18.70 -7.09 -4.32
C SER A 560 -18.52 -7.23 -2.81
N GLU A 561 -17.40 -6.75 -2.25
CA GLU A 561 -17.13 -6.79 -0.82
C GLU A 561 -17.96 -5.76 -0.05
N LEU A 562 -17.94 -4.49 -0.50
CA LEU A 562 -18.51 -3.38 0.26
C LEU A 562 -19.94 -3.01 -0.12
N GLY A 563 -20.38 -3.41 -1.32
CA GLY A 563 -21.66 -3.03 -1.90
C GLY A 563 -21.71 -1.59 -2.43
N PRO A 564 -22.69 -1.27 -3.29
CA PRO A 564 -22.73 0.00 -4.02
C PRO A 564 -22.85 1.23 -3.11
N ASP A 565 -23.64 1.19 -2.04
CA ASP A 565 -23.85 2.35 -1.15
C ASP A 565 -22.58 2.76 -0.40
N THR A 566 -21.77 1.77 0.01
CA THR A 566 -20.49 2.05 0.67
C THR A 566 -19.50 2.68 -0.30
N ILE A 567 -19.48 2.21 -1.56
CA ILE A 567 -18.63 2.81 -2.60
C ILE A 567 -19.13 4.21 -2.98
N ASP A 568 -20.45 4.45 -3.02
CA ASP A 568 -21.01 5.79 -3.22
C ASP A 568 -20.60 6.76 -2.10
N LEU A 569 -20.51 6.29 -0.85
CA LEU A 569 -19.95 7.09 0.25
C LEU A 569 -18.45 7.37 0.04
N MET A 570 -17.66 6.40 -0.41
CA MET A 570 -16.25 6.63 -0.75
C MET A 570 -16.10 7.66 -1.87
N HIS A 571 -16.95 7.59 -2.90
CA HIS A 571 -16.99 8.58 -3.98
C HIS A 571 -17.44 9.96 -3.49
N THR A 572 -18.38 10.02 -2.56
CA THR A 572 -18.80 11.28 -1.90
C THR A 572 -17.62 11.96 -1.20
N ILE A 573 -16.81 11.20 -0.47
CA ILE A 573 -15.58 11.69 0.18
C ILE A 573 -14.56 12.14 -0.87
N LYS A 574 -14.36 11.34 -1.92
CA LYS A 574 -13.47 11.67 -3.04
C LYS A 574 -13.84 13.01 -3.68
N LEU A 575 -15.11 13.25 -3.99
CA LEU A 575 -15.59 14.51 -4.56
C LEU A 575 -15.42 15.71 -3.62
N ALA A 576 -15.49 15.49 -2.30
CA ALA A 576 -15.28 16.55 -1.33
C ALA A 576 -13.82 17.03 -1.27
N LEU A 577 -12.85 16.13 -1.52
CA LEU A 577 -11.41 16.45 -1.50
C LEU A 577 -10.84 16.74 -2.90
N ASP A 578 -11.50 16.23 -3.95
CA ASP A 578 -11.04 16.27 -5.32
C ASP A 578 -12.25 16.33 -6.28
N PRO A 579 -12.88 17.50 -6.43
CA PRO A 579 -14.13 17.67 -7.18
C PRO A 579 -13.98 17.43 -8.69
N TYR A 580 -12.75 17.36 -9.21
CA TYR A 580 -12.45 17.05 -10.61
C TYR A 580 -11.90 15.63 -10.80
N GLU A 581 -11.81 14.85 -9.73
CA GLU A 581 -11.29 13.48 -9.71
C GLU A 581 -9.88 13.36 -10.32
N LEU A 582 -9.00 14.36 -10.09
CA LEU A 582 -7.65 14.40 -10.65
C LEU A 582 -6.67 13.46 -9.95
N LEU A 583 -6.84 13.19 -8.65
CA LEU A 583 -5.93 12.36 -7.88
C LEU A 583 -6.16 10.87 -8.19
N ASN A 584 -5.17 10.28 -8.85
CA ASN A 584 -5.08 8.87 -9.22
C ASN A 584 -6.38 8.26 -9.81
N PRO A 585 -6.94 8.81 -10.89
CA PRO A 585 -8.24 8.37 -11.42
C PRO A 585 -8.20 6.97 -12.00
N GLY A 586 -9.35 6.29 -11.89
CA GLY A 586 -9.57 4.93 -12.40
C GLY A 586 -9.10 3.81 -11.48
N LYS A 587 -8.93 4.08 -10.17
CA LYS A 587 -8.53 3.10 -9.13
C LYS A 587 -9.57 3.06 -8.02
N LEU A 588 -9.56 1.97 -7.25
CA LEU A 588 -10.52 1.63 -6.20
C LEU A 588 -11.94 1.38 -6.71
N PHE A 589 -12.50 2.32 -7.48
CA PHE A 589 -13.83 2.25 -8.03
C PHE A 589 -13.95 3.01 -9.36
N THR A 590 -14.86 2.57 -10.22
CA THR A 590 -15.26 3.28 -11.43
C THR A 590 -16.78 3.32 -11.54
N LYS A 591 -17.28 4.25 -12.38
CA LYS A 591 -18.70 4.34 -12.70
C LYS A 591 -19.23 3.01 -13.25
N GLU A 592 -18.50 2.40 -14.18
CA GLU A 592 -18.89 1.16 -14.85
C GLU A 592 -18.99 -0.02 -13.87
N ALA A 593 -18.03 -0.13 -12.95
CA ALA A 593 -18.03 -1.17 -11.93
C ALA A 593 -19.21 -1.03 -10.97
N ILE A 594 -19.57 0.21 -10.60
CA ILE A 594 -20.70 0.47 -9.72
C ILE A 594 -22.05 0.26 -10.39
N GLU A 595 -22.21 0.66 -11.65
CA GLU A 595 -23.42 0.37 -12.43
C GLU A 595 -23.64 -1.15 -12.55
N THR A 596 -22.56 -1.89 -12.82
CA THR A 596 -22.58 -3.37 -12.84
C THR A 596 -22.90 -3.95 -11.46
N GLY A 597 -22.32 -3.39 -10.39
CA GLY A 597 -22.62 -3.77 -9.00
C GLY A 597 -24.09 -3.60 -8.64
N ARG A 598 -24.69 -2.45 -8.97
CA ARG A 598 -26.11 -2.17 -8.74
C ARG A 598 -27.01 -3.14 -9.50
N GLN A 599 -26.69 -3.43 -10.76
CA GLN A 599 -27.45 -4.40 -11.54
C GLN A 599 -27.45 -5.78 -10.88
N ARG A 600 -26.29 -6.25 -10.39
CA ARG A 600 -26.20 -7.51 -9.64
C ARG A 600 -27.06 -7.51 -8.36
N VAL A 601 -27.17 -6.38 -7.66
CA VAL A 601 -28.06 -6.26 -6.49
C VAL A 601 -29.52 -6.39 -6.91
N LEU A 602 -29.94 -5.72 -7.98
CA LEU A 602 -31.31 -5.79 -8.50
C LEU A 602 -31.68 -7.20 -8.97
N ASP A 603 -30.74 -7.90 -9.59
CA ASP A 603 -30.93 -9.26 -10.08
C ASP A 603 -30.92 -10.31 -8.96
N GLY A 604 -30.62 -9.91 -7.70
CA GLY A 604 -30.46 -10.83 -6.57
C GLY A 604 -29.14 -11.63 -6.61
N THR A 605 -28.24 -11.32 -7.55
CA THR A 605 -26.98 -12.03 -7.80
C THR A 605 -25.77 -11.37 -7.14
N SER A 606 -25.97 -10.27 -6.39
CA SER A 606 -24.90 -9.57 -5.65
C SER A 606 -24.08 -10.46 -4.70
N ARG A 607 -24.68 -11.58 -4.27
CA ARG A 607 -24.07 -12.62 -3.44
C ARG A 607 -24.05 -14.00 -4.10
N GLU A 608 -24.24 -14.09 -5.43
CA GLU A 608 -23.92 -15.32 -6.16
C GLU A 608 -22.40 -15.45 -6.20
N TYR A 609 -21.87 -15.85 -5.06
CA TYR A 609 -20.50 -16.25 -4.94
C TYR A 609 -20.36 -17.67 -5.51
N TYR A 610 -19.25 -17.93 -6.20
CA TYR A 610 -19.00 -19.25 -6.81
C TYR A 610 -19.14 -20.36 -5.75
N PRO A 611 -19.93 -21.41 -6.02
CA PRO A 611 -20.13 -22.48 -5.05
C PRO A 611 -18.78 -23.12 -4.71
N PHE A 612 -18.63 -23.55 -3.46
CA PHE A 612 -17.52 -24.43 -3.09
C PHE A 612 -17.51 -25.63 -4.06
N PRO A 613 -16.33 -26.13 -4.45
CA PRO A 613 -16.28 -27.45 -5.08
C PRO A 613 -17.08 -28.41 -4.19
N PRO A 614 -17.93 -29.27 -4.77
CA PRO A 614 -18.72 -30.19 -3.98
C PRO A 614 -17.78 -30.92 -3.03
N LYS A 615 -18.08 -30.90 -1.73
CA LYS A 615 -17.36 -31.75 -0.79
C LYS A 615 -17.52 -33.16 -1.32
N ASP A 616 -16.43 -33.81 -1.69
CA ASP A 616 -16.48 -35.25 -1.97
C ASP A 616 -17.20 -35.88 -0.80
N ASN A 617 -18.35 -36.50 -1.06
CA ASN A 617 -19.09 -37.21 -0.04
C ASN A 617 -18.11 -38.20 0.59
N GLU A 618 -17.85 -38.07 1.88
CA GLU A 618 -17.41 -39.17 2.72
C GLU A 618 -18.52 -40.23 2.68
N THR A 619 -18.57 -41.01 1.61
CA THR A 619 -19.41 -42.20 1.51
C THR A 619 -18.62 -43.33 0.86
N ASN A 620 -18.34 -44.31 1.71
CA ASN A 620 -18.19 -45.73 1.42
C ASN A 620 -16.85 -46.20 0.86
N ALA A 621 -15.90 -46.38 1.77
CA ALA A 621 -15.10 -47.60 1.78
C ALA A 621 -16.02 -48.83 1.96
N ALA A 622 -16.71 -49.22 0.89
CA ALA A 622 -17.37 -50.51 0.81
C ALA A 622 -16.34 -51.54 0.32
N THR A 623 -16.01 -52.44 1.23
CA THR A 623 -15.38 -53.75 1.04
C THR A 623 -15.55 -54.32 -0.37
N SER A 624 -14.48 -54.33 -1.16
CA SER A 624 -14.34 -55.25 -2.29
C SER A 624 -13.57 -56.49 -1.81
N THR A 625 -14.31 -57.52 -1.45
CA THR A 625 -13.79 -58.90 -1.36
C THR A 625 -13.37 -59.34 -2.77
N PRO A 626 -12.20 -59.98 -2.94
CA PRO A 626 -11.76 -60.46 -4.25
C PRO A 626 -12.45 -61.81 -4.56
N GLU A 627 -13.28 -61.85 -5.59
CA GLU A 627 -13.67 -63.11 -6.23
C GLU A 627 -12.80 -63.39 -7.46
N THR A 628 -12.17 -64.55 -7.39
CA THR A 628 -11.45 -65.29 -8.42
C THR A 628 -12.27 -65.53 -9.69
N LYS A 629 -11.70 -65.21 -10.86
CA LYS A 629 -11.34 -66.17 -11.92
C LYS A 629 -10.58 -65.50 -13.06
#